data_AF-A0A1I3AFL3-F1
#
_entry.id   AF-A0A1I3AFL3-F1
#
_cell.length_a   1.000
_cell.length_b   1.000
_cell.length_c   1.000
_cell.angle_alpha   90.00
_cell.angle_beta   90.00
_cell.angle_gamma   90.00
#
_symmetry.space_group_name_H-M   'P 1'
#
loop_
_entity.id
_entity.type
_entity.pdbx_description
1 polymer ?
#
loop_
_entity_poly.entity_id
_entity_poly.type
_entity_poly.pdbx_seq_one_letter_code
_entity_poly.pdbx_strand_id
1 'polypeptide(L)'
;MATSDLPRHQIIKILMAQPPEKAADAAIHVWEQMASPIVTIVGEEVFNSLYARSLFLSQAKFPWLSTSSLTPNAVHRFAELKTSLEAQAPAQASEANSLLLITFIEILASLIGTQLTSHILQLAWGINTGNSPDKEFQE
;
A
#
# COMPACT_ATOMS: atom_id res chain seq x y z
N MET A 1 -15.63 -13.21 20.85
CA MET A 1 -14.57 -13.46 19.85
C MET A 1 -14.68 -12.38 18.79
N ALA A 2 -13.93 -11.28 18.93
CA ALA A 2 -14.14 -10.10 18.09
C ALA A 2 -12.83 -9.34 17.89
N THR A 3 -12.03 -9.74 16.90
CA THR A 3 -10.93 -8.93 16.34
C THR A 3 -10.47 -9.55 15.02
N SER A 4 -11.33 -9.55 14.00
CA SER A 4 -10.89 -9.92 12.64
C SER A 4 -11.47 -9.01 11.55
N ASP A 5 -11.98 -7.85 11.94
CA ASP A 5 -12.39 -6.80 11.02
C ASP A 5 -11.76 -5.48 11.49
N LEU A 6 -10.42 -5.39 11.36
CA LEU A 6 -9.78 -4.09 11.37
C LEU A 6 -10.06 -3.51 9.98
N PRO A 7 -10.92 -2.48 9.88
CA PRO A 7 -11.28 -1.94 8.58
C PRO A 7 -10.00 -1.41 7.93
N ARG A 8 -9.83 -1.69 6.63
CA ARG A 8 -8.58 -1.45 5.87
C ARG A 8 -7.99 -0.06 6.08
N HIS A 9 -8.84 0.94 6.28
CA HIS A 9 -8.45 2.32 6.59
C HIS A 9 -7.61 2.46 7.88
N GLN A 10 -7.85 1.61 8.88
CA GLN A 10 -7.21 1.67 10.20
C GLN A 10 -5.80 1.09 10.17
N ILE A 11 -5.58 0.03 9.38
CA ILE A 11 -4.23 -0.51 9.12
C ILE A 11 -3.38 0.54 8.39
N ILE A 12 -3.94 1.20 7.37
CA ILE A 12 -3.28 2.26 6.62
C ILE A 12 -2.97 3.46 7.54
N LYS A 13 -3.92 3.87 8.40
CA LYS A 13 -3.73 4.97 9.35
C LYS A 13 -2.62 4.68 10.38
N ILE A 14 -2.50 3.45 10.86
CA ILE A 14 -1.46 3.03 11.80
C ILE A 14 -0.08 3.03 11.12
N LEU A 15 0.00 2.53 9.88
CA LEU A 15 1.25 2.49 9.11
C LEU A 15 1.75 3.89 8.72
N MET A 16 0.84 4.85 8.55
CA MET A 16 1.17 6.21 8.14
C MET A 16 1.45 7.17 9.31
N ALA A 17 1.43 6.69 10.55
CA ALA A 17 1.84 7.46 11.74
C ALA A 17 3.38 7.59 11.86
N GLN A 18 4.07 7.87 10.76
CA GLN A 18 5.51 8.14 10.73
C GLN A 18 5.76 9.67 10.81
N PRO A 19 6.87 10.11 11.41
CA PRO A 19 7.20 11.53 11.51
C PRO A 19 7.31 12.19 10.12
N PRO A 20 6.85 13.45 9.98
CA PRO A 20 6.64 14.12 8.69
C PRO A 20 7.92 14.28 7.84
N GLU A 21 9.10 14.32 8.47
CA GLU A 21 10.38 14.56 7.80
C GLU A 21 10.85 13.39 6.92
N LYS A 22 10.24 12.20 7.05
CA LYS A 22 10.55 11.02 6.22
C LYS A 22 9.32 10.46 5.51
N ALA A 23 8.28 11.27 5.35
CA ALA A 23 6.99 10.82 4.80
C ALA A 23 7.10 10.22 3.39
N ALA A 24 7.97 10.78 2.53
CA ALA A 24 8.20 10.26 1.18
C ALA A 24 8.95 8.91 1.20
N ASP A 25 10.09 8.81 1.89
CA ASP A 25 10.83 7.55 2.01
C ASP A 25 10.01 6.44 2.67
N ALA A 26 9.27 6.76 3.73
CA ALA A 26 8.39 5.81 4.39
C ALA A 26 7.26 5.34 3.45
N ALA A 27 6.69 6.25 2.66
CA ALA A 27 5.69 5.91 1.65
C ALA A 27 6.26 4.96 0.59
N ILE A 28 7.44 5.25 0.04
CA ILE A 28 8.07 4.40 -0.96
C ILE A 28 8.38 3.02 -0.40
N HIS A 29 8.93 2.95 0.81
CA HIS A 29 9.23 1.68 1.45
C HIS A 29 7.98 0.79 1.63
N VAL A 30 6.83 1.40 1.94
CA VAL A 30 5.54 0.69 2.02
C VAL A 30 5.11 0.16 0.65
N TRP A 31 5.27 0.96 -0.42
CA TRP A 31 4.96 0.53 -1.79
C TRP A 31 5.87 -0.61 -2.28
N GLU A 32 7.18 -0.54 -2.01
CA GLU A 32 8.15 -1.57 -2.39
C GLU A 32 7.86 -2.90 -1.71
N GLN A 33 7.58 -2.88 -0.40
CA GLN A 33 7.23 -4.10 0.35
C GLN A 33 5.94 -4.76 -0.16
N MET A 34 4.95 -3.97 -0.57
CA MET A 34 3.72 -4.51 -1.15
C MET A 34 3.87 -4.98 -2.58
N ALA A 35 4.68 -4.31 -3.39
CA ALA A 35 4.76 -4.58 -4.83
C ALA A 35 5.22 -6.01 -5.11
N SER A 36 6.26 -6.49 -4.40
CA SER A 36 6.85 -7.81 -4.63
C SER A 36 5.82 -8.97 -4.53
N PRO A 37 5.14 -9.19 -3.39
CA PRO A 37 4.18 -10.30 -3.26
C PRO A 37 2.95 -10.13 -4.16
N ILE A 38 2.49 -8.89 -4.40
CA ILE A 38 1.35 -8.66 -5.29
C ILE A 38 1.73 -9.03 -6.73
N VAL A 39 2.89 -8.57 -7.21
CA VAL A 39 3.40 -8.90 -8.55
C VAL A 39 3.59 -10.41 -8.72
N THR A 40 4.05 -11.13 -7.69
CA THR A 40 4.15 -12.59 -7.74
C THR A 40 2.80 -13.29 -7.95
N ILE A 41 1.70 -12.72 -7.46
CA ILE A 41 0.37 -13.34 -7.50
C ILE A 41 -0.43 -12.92 -8.72
N VAL A 42 -0.46 -11.62 -9.05
CA VAL A 42 -1.28 -11.08 -10.14
C VAL A 42 -0.49 -10.80 -11.43
N GLY A 43 0.84 -10.81 -11.36
CA GLY A 43 1.72 -10.43 -12.46
C GLY A 43 2.06 -8.94 -12.49
N GLU A 44 3.20 -8.61 -13.10
CA GLU A 44 3.73 -7.24 -13.17
C GLU A 44 2.83 -6.31 -13.98
N GLU A 45 2.29 -6.77 -15.11
CA GLU A 45 1.41 -5.97 -15.96
C GLU A 45 0.10 -5.59 -15.25
N VAL A 46 -0.48 -6.52 -14.49
CA VAL A 46 -1.70 -6.28 -13.71
C VAL A 46 -1.40 -5.30 -12.59
N PHE A 47 -0.30 -5.50 -11.84
CA PHE A 47 0.12 -4.55 -10.82
C PHE A 47 0.28 -3.14 -11.40
N ASN A 48 0.97 -3.03 -12.55
CA ASN A 48 1.26 -1.76 -13.17
C ASN A 48 -0.02 -1.04 -13.64
N SER A 49 -0.96 -1.79 -14.22
CA SER A 49 -2.26 -1.26 -14.65
C SER A 49 -3.11 -0.79 -13.48
N LEU A 50 -3.11 -1.54 -12.37
CA LEU A 50 -3.83 -1.17 -11.14
C LEU A 50 -3.24 0.09 -10.50
N TYR A 51 -1.92 0.19 -10.45
CA TYR A 51 -1.24 1.36 -9.91
C TYR A 51 -1.46 2.61 -10.77
N ALA A 52 -1.38 2.50 -12.09
CA ALA A 52 -1.68 3.61 -12.98
C ALA A 52 -3.14 4.10 -12.79
N ARG A 53 -4.08 3.16 -12.64
CA ARG A 53 -5.49 3.48 -12.37
C ARG A 53 -5.69 4.16 -11.01
N SER A 54 -5.04 3.67 -9.95
CA SER A 54 -5.16 4.30 -8.62
C SER A 54 -4.58 5.70 -8.60
N LEU A 55 -3.50 5.93 -9.35
CA LEU A 55 -2.87 7.23 -9.52
C LEU A 55 -3.79 8.22 -10.25
N PHE A 56 -4.37 7.79 -11.36
CA PHE A 56 -5.35 8.59 -12.11
C PHE A 56 -6.55 9.00 -11.26
N LEU A 57 -7.09 8.08 -10.44
CA LEU A 57 -8.20 8.41 -9.53
C LEU A 57 -7.78 9.35 -8.39
N SER A 58 -6.56 9.20 -7.88
CA SER A 58 -6.04 10.06 -6.81
C SER A 58 -5.74 11.48 -7.27
N GLN A 59 -5.41 11.66 -8.56
CA GLN A 59 -5.19 12.98 -9.18
C GLN A 59 -6.42 13.89 -9.13
N ALA A 60 -7.62 13.33 -9.05
CA ALA A 60 -8.84 14.13 -8.89
C ALA A 60 -8.80 15.00 -7.61
N LYS A 61 -8.11 14.53 -6.56
CA LYS A 61 -7.90 15.28 -5.31
C LYS A 61 -6.50 15.89 -5.22
N PHE A 62 -5.49 15.26 -5.83
CA PHE A 62 -4.10 15.70 -5.80
C PHE A 62 -3.48 15.76 -7.21
N PRO A 63 -3.78 16.82 -8.00
CA PRO A 63 -3.37 16.90 -9.40
C PRO A 63 -1.85 16.88 -9.65
N TRP A 64 -1.07 17.19 -8.61
CA TRP A 64 0.40 17.16 -8.65
C TRP A 64 1.00 15.76 -8.54
N LEU A 65 0.20 14.72 -8.27
CA LEU A 65 0.66 13.34 -8.34
C LEU A 65 0.95 13.00 -9.81
N SER A 66 2.23 13.04 -10.16
CA SER A 66 2.70 12.74 -11.53
C SER A 66 2.14 11.41 -12.01
N THR A 67 1.70 11.33 -13.27
CA THR A 67 1.37 10.05 -13.91
C THR A 67 2.64 9.25 -14.07
N SER A 68 2.96 8.40 -13.10
CA SER A 68 4.15 7.57 -13.16
C SER A 68 4.04 6.63 -14.36
N SER A 69 4.89 6.85 -15.36
CA SER A 69 5.18 5.78 -16.31
C SER A 69 6.02 4.76 -15.56
N LEU A 70 5.38 3.69 -15.09
CA LEU A 70 6.08 2.64 -14.36
C LEU A 70 7.22 2.13 -15.22
N THR A 71 8.44 2.41 -14.79
CA THR A 71 9.62 1.92 -15.48
C THR A 71 9.62 0.40 -15.40
N PRO A 72 10.01 -0.33 -16.45
CA PRO A 72 10.13 -1.79 -16.41
C PRO A 72 11.16 -2.29 -15.38
N ASN A 73 11.91 -1.38 -14.76
CA ASN A 73 12.78 -1.70 -13.65
C ASN A 73 12.04 -1.51 -12.30
N ALA A 74 11.79 -2.62 -11.60
CA ALA A 74 11.18 -2.64 -10.28
C ALA A 74 11.91 -1.77 -9.25
N VAL A 75 13.23 -1.55 -9.40
CA VAL A 75 14.07 -0.77 -8.48
C VAL A 75 13.76 0.74 -8.52
N HIS A 76 13.32 1.26 -9.67
CA HIS A 76 13.02 2.69 -9.83
C HIS A 76 11.53 2.97 -10.04
N ARG A 77 10.70 1.94 -9.86
CA ARG A 77 9.25 1.98 -10.16
C ARG A 77 8.52 3.12 -9.46
N PHE A 78 8.96 3.52 -8.27
CA PHE A 78 8.34 4.57 -7.48
C PHE A 78 9.17 5.86 -7.39
N ALA A 79 10.22 6.02 -8.20
CA ALA A 79 11.07 7.22 -8.17
C ALA A 79 10.28 8.49 -8.49
N GLU A 80 9.39 8.47 -9.49
CA GLU A 80 8.55 9.62 -9.84
C GLU A 80 7.53 9.96 -8.74
N LEU A 81 6.98 8.94 -8.08
CA LEU A 81 6.12 9.12 -6.90
C LEU A 81 6.91 9.79 -5.78
N LYS A 82 8.14 9.33 -5.51
CA LYS A 82 9.01 9.88 -4.46
C LYS A 82 9.25 11.37 -4.68
N THR A 83 9.70 11.74 -5.87
CA THR A 83 9.93 13.15 -6.25
C THR A 83 8.66 13.98 -6.10
N SER A 84 7.50 13.44 -6.50
CA SER A 84 6.22 14.15 -6.38
C SER A 84 5.83 14.38 -4.91
N LEU A 85 6.12 13.43 -4.02
CA LEU A 85 5.86 13.54 -2.58
C LEU A 85 6.84 14.51 -1.89
N GLU A 86 8.13 14.45 -2.25
CA GLU A 86 9.18 15.34 -1.69
C GLU A 86 8.97 16.81 -2.06
N ALA A 87 8.34 17.07 -3.21
CA ALA A 87 8.02 18.42 -3.67
C ALA A 87 6.86 19.08 -2.89
N GLN A 88 6.16 18.34 -2.02
CA GLN A 88 4.97 18.83 -1.31
C GLN A 88 5.20 18.96 0.20
N ALA A 89 4.30 19.69 0.85
CA ALA A 89 4.28 19.75 2.31
C ALA A 89 4.05 18.33 2.89
N PRO A 90 4.73 17.94 3.99
CA PRO A 90 4.64 16.59 4.55
C PRO A 90 3.22 16.10 4.80
N ALA A 91 2.34 16.95 5.32
CA ALA A 91 0.94 16.60 5.56
C ALA A 91 0.19 16.27 4.26
N GLN A 92 0.44 17.04 3.19
CA GLN A 92 -0.20 16.84 1.89
C GLN A 92 0.37 15.60 1.18
N ALA A 93 1.67 15.36 1.29
CA ALA A 93 2.34 14.16 0.81
C ALA A 93 1.77 12.90 1.49
N SER A 94 1.64 12.92 2.82
CA SER A 94 1.03 11.82 3.57
C SER A 94 -0.42 11.60 3.15
N GLU A 95 -1.24 12.64 3.04
CA GLU A 95 -2.66 12.50 2.68
C GLU A 95 -2.82 11.92 1.26
N ALA A 96 -2.03 12.40 0.30
CA ALA A 96 -2.05 11.91 -1.07
C ALA A 96 -1.60 10.45 -1.16
N ASN A 97 -0.54 10.08 -0.45
CA ASN A 97 -0.09 8.70 -0.41
C ASN A 97 -1.12 7.78 0.28
N SER A 98 -1.78 8.23 1.35
CA SER A 98 -2.88 7.49 1.99
C SER A 98 -3.99 7.20 0.98
N LEU A 99 -4.44 8.24 0.27
CA LEU A 99 -5.51 8.09 -0.71
C LEU A 99 -5.11 7.12 -1.84
N LEU A 100 -3.88 7.24 -2.34
CA LEU A 100 -3.36 6.38 -3.39
C LEU A 100 -3.35 4.90 -2.95
N LEU A 101 -2.88 4.63 -1.74
CA LEU A 101 -2.85 3.29 -1.14
C LEU A 101 -4.25 2.72 -0.97
N ILE A 102 -5.17 3.49 -0.39
CA ILE A 102 -6.57 3.08 -0.20
C ILE A 102 -7.18 2.72 -1.55
N THR A 103 -7.07 3.63 -2.53
CA THR A 103 -7.64 3.45 -3.87
C THR A 103 -7.07 2.19 -4.54
N PHE A 104 -5.76 1.98 -4.45
CA PHE A 104 -5.12 0.79 -5.01
C PHE A 104 -5.63 -0.51 -4.38
N ILE A 105 -5.72 -0.55 -3.05
CA ILE A 105 -6.20 -1.72 -2.31
C ILE A 105 -7.67 -2.01 -2.63
N GLU A 106 -8.50 -0.98 -2.82
CA GLU A 106 -9.90 -1.13 -3.20
C GLU A 106 -10.05 -1.71 -4.61
N ILE A 107 -9.28 -1.20 -5.59
CA ILE A 107 -9.31 -1.76 -6.94
C ILE A 107 -8.81 -3.21 -6.92
N LEU A 108 -7.74 -3.50 -6.17
CA LEU A 108 -7.22 -4.86 -6.01
C LEU A 108 -8.28 -5.78 -5.39
N ALA A 109 -8.94 -5.35 -4.32
CA ALA A 109 -10.02 -6.11 -3.68
C ALA A 109 -11.22 -6.35 -4.60
N SER A 110 -11.53 -5.41 -5.49
CA SER A 110 -12.55 -5.59 -6.51
C SER A 110 -12.16 -6.61 -7.59
N LEU A 111 -10.86 -6.82 -7.84
CA LEU A 111 -10.36 -7.72 -8.88
C LEU A 111 -10.25 -9.17 -8.38
N ILE A 112 -9.64 -9.35 -7.21
CA ILE A 112 -9.27 -10.68 -6.69
C ILE A 112 -10.05 -11.10 -5.44
N GLY A 113 -10.96 -10.24 -4.98
CA GLY A 113 -11.75 -10.45 -3.78
C GLY A 113 -11.08 -9.91 -2.51
N THR A 114 -11.93 -9.42 -1.62
CA THR A 114 -11.58 -8.79 -0.35
C THR A 114 -10.73 -9.65 0.58
N GLN A 115 -10.97 -10.96 0.59
CA GLN A 115 -10.29 -11.92 1.47
C GLN A 115 -8.85 -12.18 1.00
N LEU A 116 -8.65 -12.36 -0.32
CA LEU A 116 -7.31 -12.59 -0.88
C LEU A 116 -6.46 -11.32 -0.76
N THR A 117 -7.03 -10.14 -1.02
CA THR A 117 -6.33 -8.86 -0.81
C THR A 117 -5.85 -8.71 0.63
N SER A 118 -6.69 -8.99 1.63
CA SER A 118 -6.26 -8.92 3.04
C SER A 118 -5.12 -9.89 3.35
N HIS A 119 -5.16 -11.12 2.81
CA HIS A 119 -4.09 -12.10 3.00
C HIS A 119 -2.77 -11.67 2.36
N ILE A 120 -2.80 -11.12 1.14
CA ILE A 120 -1.60 -10.61 0.45
C ILE A 120 -1.00 -9.43 1.22
N LEU A 121 -1.82 -8.52 1.72
CA LEU A 121 -1.38 -7.40 2.53
C LEU A 121 -0.75 -7.85 3.86
N GLN A 122 -1.30 -8.90 4.50
CA GLN A 122 -0.69 -9.50 5.69
C GLN A 122 0.69 -10.09 5.40
N LEU A 123 0.83 -10.83 4.29
CA LEU A 123 2.12 -11.36 3.84
C LEU A 123 3.13 -10.25 3.50
N ALA A 124 2.68 -9.22 2.79
CA ALA A 124 3.50 -8.10 2.35
C ALA A 124 4.06 -7.26 3.50
N TRP A 125 3.25 -7.03 4.53
CA TRP A 125 3.66 -6.23 5.68
C TRP A 125 4.26 -7.05 6.81
N GLY A 126 4.43 -8.36 6.62
CA GLY A 126 4.94 -9.25 7.66
C GLY A 126 4.11 -9.15 8.94
N ILE A 127 2.82 -8.79 8.84
CA ILE A 127 1.89 -8.83 9.95
C ILE A 127 1.59 -10.32 10.15
N ASN A 128 2.54 -11.00 10.81
CA ASN A 128 2.26 -12.24 11.47
C ASN A 128 1.23 -11.85 12.53
N THR A 129 -0.06 -11.98 12.20
CA THR A 129 -1.06 -12.16 13.23
C THR A 129 -0.63 -13.44 13.91
N GLY A 130 0.23 -13.30 14.92
CA GLY A 130 0.68 -14.42 15.71
C GLY A 130 -0.60 -15.10 16.18
N ASN A 131 -0.92 -16.24 15.56
CA ASN A 131 -1.25 -17.34 16.40
C ASN A 131 0.00 -17.51 17.26
N SER A 132 -0.02 -16.94 18.47
CA SER A 132 0.66 -17.65 19.52
C SER A 132 -0.05 -19.00 19.57
N PRO A 133 0.63 -20.14 19.35
CA PRO A 133 0.16 -21.36 19.96
C PRO A 133 0.38 -21.14 21.45
N ASP A 134 -0.58 -20.47 22.11
CA ASP A 134 -0.66 -20.53 23.55
C ASP A 134 -0.82 -22.00 23.88
N LYS A 135 0.28 -22.54 24.42
CA LYS A 135 0.38 -23.87 24.96
C LYS A 135 -0.65 -23.99 26.07
N GLU A 136 -1.85 -24.48 25.78
CA GLU A 136 -2.67 -25.09 26.81
C GLU A 136 -2.40 -26.59 26.79
N PHE A 137 -1.28 -26.95 27.42
CA PHE A 137 -1.22 -28.21 28.16
C PHE A 137 -2.33 -28.14 29.21
N GLN A 138 -3.31 -29.04 29.15
CA GLN A 138 -3.90 -29.74 30.30
C GLN A 138 -4.79 -30.88 29.80
N GLU A 139 -4.28 -32.12 29.90
CA GLU A 139 -4.96 -33.26 30.54
C GLU A 139 -3.90 -34.17 31.18
#